data_AF-A0A3D4CUG2-F1
#
_entry.id   AF-A0A3D4CUG2-F1
#
_cell.length_a   1.000
_cell.length_b   1.000
_cell.length_c   1.000
_cell.angle_alpha   90.00
_cell.angle_beta   90.00
_cell.angle_gamma   90.00
#
_symmetry.space_group_name_H-M   'P 1'
#
loop_
_entity.id
_entity.type
_entity.pdbx_description
1 polymer ?
#
loop_
_entity_poly.entity_id
_entity_poly.type
_entity_poly.pdbx_seq_one_letter_code
_entity_poly.pdbx_strand_id
1 'polypeptide(L)'
;FQKLAISALISVLLLLFVGAIVRATGSGLGCPDWPTCWGKLVPPTRSEQVDLDKIDIEKFRKKAKRYGRDPGEITRASLLAEFNPVHTWVEYINRLCAMPVGIFSLALMIASFWWKGR
;
A
#
# COMPACT_ATOMS: atom_id res chain seq x y z
N PHE A 1 -29.16 -1.01 -4.07
CA PHE A 1 -28.37 -0.27 -5.07
C PHE A 1 -27.90 1.09 -4.55
N GLN A 2 -28.78 2.06 -4.23
CA GLN A 2 -28.39 3.41 -3.78
C GLN A 2 -27.43 3.44 -2.58
N LYS A 3 -27.73 2.70 -1.50
CA LYS A 3 -26.84 2.64 -0.31
C LYS A 3 -25.44 2.12 -0.63
N LEU A 4 -25.33 1.13 -1.52
CA LEU A 4 -24.06 0.56 -2.01
C LEU A 4 -23.30 1.56 -2.90
N ALA A 5 -24.01 2.29 -3.76
CA ALA A 5 -23.40 3.31 -4.60
C ALA A 5 -22.82 4.46 -3.76
N ILE A 6 -23.56 4.89 -2.73
CA ILE A 6 -23.10 5.93 -1.78
C ILE A 6 -21.89 5.43 -0.99
N SER A 7 -21.88 4.19 -0.49
CA SER A 7 -20.72 3.66 0.25
C SER A 7 -19.48 3.51 -0.64
N ALA A 8 -19.64 3.10 -1.90
CA ALA A 8 -18.57 3.05 -2.88
C ALA A 8 -18.00 4.44 -3.16
N LEU A 9 -18.87 5.44 -3.38
CA LEU A 9 -18.48 6.83 -3.61
C LEU A 9 -17.68 7.39 -2.43
N ILE A 10 -18.18 7.25 -1.20
CA ILE A 10 -17.48 7.73 0.00
C ILE A 10 -16.11 7.06 0.12
N SER A 11 -16.03 5.75 -0.10
CA SER A 11 -14.76 5.01 0.01
C SER A 11 -13.74 5.48 -1.02
N VAL A 12 -14.16 5.71 -2.27
CA VAL A 12 -13.28 6.24 -3.32
C VAL A 12 -12.80 7.65 -2.96
N LEU A 13 -13.69 8.52 -2.49
CA LEU A 13 -13.32 9.88 -2.07
C LEU A 13 -12.28 9.86 -0.94
N LEU A 14 -12.48 9.02 0.08
CA LEU A 14 -11.51 8.85 1.16
C LEU A 14 -10.15 8.35 0.63
N LEU A 15 -10.14 7.34 -0.25
CA LEU A 15 -8.90 6.85 -0.86
C LEU A 15 -8.19 7.93 -1.68
N LEU A 16 -8.93 8.78 -2.41
CA LEU A 16 -8.34 9.88 -3.16
C LEU A 16 -7.63 10.88 -2.24
N PHE A 17 -8.22 11.24 -1.10
CA PHE A 17 -7.56 12.13 -0.14
C PHE A 17 -6.31 11.50 0.46
N VAL A 18 -6.36 10.23 0.89
CA VAL A 18 -5.20 9.54 1.45
C VAL A 18 -4.10 9.38 0.39
N GLY A 19 -4.46 9.06 -0.86
CA GLY A 19 -3.53 8.97 -1.97
C GLY A 19 -2.89 10.32 -2.34
N ALA A 20 -3.64 11.42 -2.23
CA ALA A 20 -3.10 12.77 -2.41
C ALA A 20 -2.05 13.09 -1.33
N ILE A 21 -2.29 12.71 -0.07
CA ILE A 21 -1.32 12.85 1.02
C ILE A 21 -0.04 12.06 0.69
N VAL A 22 -0.16 10.78 0.31
CA VAL A 22 1.01 9.94 -0.06
C VAL A 22 1.85 10.60 -1.15
N ARG A 23 1.21 11.19 -2.16
CA ARG A 23 1.92 11.88 -3.25
C ARG A 23 2.57 13.17 -2.77
N ALA A 24 1.88 13.97 -1.96
CA ALA A 24 2.40 15.22 -1.43
C ALA A 24 3.58 15.01 -0.47
N THR A 25 3.56 13.94 0.32
CA THR A 25 4.64 13.60 1.26
C THR A 25 5.77 12.79 0.63
N GLY A 26 5.65 12.38 -0.64
CA GLY A 26 6.62 11.47 -1.27
C GLY A 26 6.66 10.07 -0.63
N SER A 27 5.64 9.69 0.15
CA SER A 27 5.60 8.41 0.89
C SER A 27 5.32 7.19 0.01
N GLY A 28 5.28 7.33 -1.31
CA GLY A 28 4.88 6.26 -2.23
C GLY A 28 5.83 5.05 -2.31
N LEU A 29 6.97 5.11 -1.63
CA LEU A 29 7.98 4.04 -1.54
C LEU A 29 8.29 3.63 -0.09
N GLY A 30 7.50 4.08 0.89
CA GLY A 30 7.70 3.78 2.32
C GLY A 30 7.48 2.31 2.70
N CYS A 31 6.66 1.57 1.94
CA CYS A 31 6.45 0.14 2.07
C CYS A 31 7.02 -0.62 0.87
N PRO A 32 8.18 -1.28 1.03
CA PRO A 32 8.86 -1.86 -0.10
C PRO A 32 8.19 -3.16 -0.59
N ASP A 33 7.29 -3.76 0.19
CA ASP A 33 6.55 -5.00 -0.10
C ASP A 33 5.04 -4.86 0.14
N TRP A 34 4.26 -5.79 -0.42
CA TRP A 34 2.82 -6.05 -0.15
C TRP A 34 2.59 -7.57 -0.25
N PRO A 35 1.71 -8.22 0.53
CA PRO A 35 0.77 -7.72 1.55
C PRO A 35 1.40 -7.38 2.91
N THR A 36 2.62 -7.83 3.16
CA THR A 36 3.43 -7.40 4.30
C THR A 36 4.14 -6.10 3.97
N CYS A 37 4.47 -5.30 4.99
CA CYS A 37 5.34 -4.14 4.87
C CYS A 37 6.54 -4.34 5.80
N TRP A 38 7.76 -4.37 5.25
CA TRP A 38 8.98 -4.74 5.98
C TRP A 38 8.93 -6.14 6.61
N GLY A 39 8.39 -7.11 5.88
CA GLY A 39 8.29 -8.51 6.34
C GLY A 39 7.26 -8.75 7.45
N LYS A 40 6.57 -7.72 7.94
CA LYS A 40 5.51 -7.80 8.96
C LYS A 40 4.16 -7.35 8.40
N LEU A 41 3.06 -7.87 8.95
CA LEU A 41 1.71 -7.46 8.54
C LEU A 41 1.38 -6.04 9.02
N VAL A 42 1.85 -5.68 10.21
CA VAL A 42 1.77 -4.32 10.76
C VAL A 42 3.17 -3.70 10.68
N PRO A 43 3.31 -2.50 10.10
CA PRO A 43 4.62 -1.89 9.91
C PRO A 43 5.29 -1.56 11.24
N PRO A 44 6.63 -1.65 11.31
CA PRO A 44 7.39 -1.27 12.49
C PRO A 44 7.28 0.25 12.74
N THR A 45 7.36 0.64 14.01
CA THR A 45 7.33 2.07 14.41
C THR A 45 8.73 2.63 14.64
N ARG A 46 9.73 1.76 14.77
CA ARG A 46 11.13 2.09 15.03
C ARG A 46 12.05 1.23 14.17
N SER A 47 13.22 1.75 13.81
CA SER A 47 14.23 1.05 13.01
C SER A 47 14.71 -0.25 13.69
N GLU A 48 14.81 -0.25 15.02
CA GLU A 48 15.20 -1.42 15.83
C GLU A 48 14.25 -2.62 15.68
N GLN A 49 12.99 -2.37 15.31
CA GLN A 49 11.98 -3.42 15.15
C GLN A 49 12.03 -4.09 13.77
N VAL A 50 12.90 -3.62 12.88
CA VAL A 50 13.06 -4.13 11.52
C VAL A 50 13.96 -5.36 11.57
N ASP A 51 13.34 -6.52 11.37
CA ASP A 51 14.03 -7.82 11.28
C ASP A 51 14.50 -8.01 9.83
N LEU A 52 15.76 -7.67 9.57
CA LEU A 52 16.37 -7.76 8.24
C LEU A 52 16.52 -9.21 7.76
N ASP A 53 16.54 -10.19 8.66
CA ASP A 53 16.78 -11.60 8.31
C ASP A 53 15.56 -12.26 7.67
N LYS A 54 14.36 -11.76 7.98
CA LYS A 54 13.11 -12.19 7.36
C LYS A 54 12.79 -11.48 6.04
N ILE A 55 13.60 -10.51 5.64
CA ILE A 55 13.38 -9.68 4.46
C ILE A 55 14.09 -10.33 3.27
N ASP A 56 13.30 -10.73 2.25
CA ASP A 56 13.83 -11.30 1.01
C ASP A 56 14.43 -10.19 0.12
N ILE A 57 15.73 -9.93 0.30
CA ILE A 57 16.50 -8.89 -0.40
C ILE A 57 16.46 -9.05 -1.92
N GLU A 58 16.36 -10.29 -2.43
CA GLU A 58 16.34 -10.54 -3.87
C GLU A 58 15.04 -10.04 -4.50
N LYS A 59 13.92 -10.23 -3.81
CA LYS A 59 12.63 -9.65 -4.19
C LYS A 59 12.69 -8.11 -4.27
N PHE A 60 13.36 -7.47 -3.32
CA PHE A 60 13.55 -6.01 -3.33
C PHE A 60 14.44 -5.54 -4.46
N ARG A 61 15.56 -6.21 -4.72
CA ARG A 61 16.46 -5.90 -5.85
C ARG A 61 15.72 -5.99 -7.18
N LYS A 62 14.92 -7.04 -7.37
CA LYS A 62 14.11 -7.22 -8.58
C LYS A 62 13.07 -6.11 -8.73
N LYS A 63 12.46 -5.68 -7.64
CA LYS A 63 11.52 -4.55 -7.62
C LYS A 63 12.23 -3.24 -7.94
N ALA A 64 13.35 -2.94 -7.30
CA ALA A 64 14.16 -1.75 -7.53
C ALA A 64 14.61 -1.61 -9.00
N LYS A 65 15.04 -2.72 -9.61
CA LYS A 65 15.35 -2.78 -11.05
C LYS A 65 14.15 -2.38 -11.92
N ARG A 66 12.92 -2.78 -11.54
CA ARG A 66 11.69 -2.36 -12.25
C ARG A 66 11.44 -0.86 -12.12
N TYR A 67 11.83 -0.25 -11.00
CA TYR A 67 11.73 1.20 -10.77
C TYR A 67 12.96 1.97 -11.29
N GLY A 68 13.89 1.31 -12.00
CA GLY A 68 15.09 1.96 -12.56
C GLY A 68 16.16 2.31 -11.53
N ARG A 69 16.12 1.70 -10.33
CA ARG A 69 17.13 1.87 -9.28
C ARG A 69 18.17 0.76 -9.37
N ASP A 70 19.44 1.09 -9.16
CA ASP A 70 20.53 0.13 -9.25
C ASP A 70 20.42 -0.97 -8.18
N PRO A 71 20.31 -2.25 -8.57
CA PRO A 71 20.12 -3.35 -7.63
C PRO A 71 21.34 -3.59 -6.73
N GLY A 72 22.51 -3.10 -7.11
CA GLY A 72 23.76 -3.20 -6.35
C GLY A 72 23.78 -2.33 -5.09
N GLU A 73 23.02 -1.23 -5.07
CA GLU A 73 22.95 -0.34 -3.90
C GLU A 73 22.09 -0.90 -2.77
N ILE A 74 21.17 -1.82 -3.09
CA ILE A 74 20.24 -2.40 -2.12
C ILE A 74 20.95 -3.46 -1.28
N THR A 75 21.51 -2.98 -0.17
CA THR A 75 22.07 -3.74 0.93
C THR A 75 21.20 -3.61 2.18
N ARG A 76 21.31 -4.57 3.10
CA ARG A 76 20.58 -4.54 4.38
C ARG A 76 20.79 -3.24 5.16
N ALA A 77 22.03 -2.75 5.17
CA ALA A 77 22.40 -1.49 5.81
C ALA A 77 21.77 -0.27 5.11
N SER A 78 21.83 -0.22 3.77
CA SER A 78 21.19 0.87 3.01
C SER A 78 19.67 0.92 3.21
N LEU A 79 19.03 -0.25 3.30
CA LEU A 79 17.58 -0.35 3.46
C LEU A 79 17.18 0.17 4.84
N LEU A 80 17.90 -0.23 5.90
CA LEU A 80 17.68 0.28 7.25
C LEU A 80 17.92 1.80 7.34
N ALA A 81 18.92 2.32 6.63
CA ALA A 81 19.21 3.75 6.59
C ALA A 81 18.11 4.57 5.88
N GLU A 82 17.43 3.97 4.89
CA GLU A 82 16.31 4.59 4.18
C GLU A 82 14.96 4.40 4.90
N PHE A 83 14.89 3.56 5.94
CA PHE A 83 13.66 3.32 6.69
C PHE A 83 13.17 4.59 7.39
N ASN A 84 11.94 4.99 7.09
CA ASN A 84 11.26 6.07 7.79
C ASN A 84 9.85 5.63 8.21
N PRO A 85 9.55 5.58 9.52
CA PRO A 85 8.28 5.08 10.01
C PRO A 85 7.10 5.91 9.51
N VAL A 86 7.24 7.23 9.39
CA VAL A 86 6.15 8.10 8.95
C VAL A 86 5.77 7.78 7.50
N HIS A 87 6.75 7.67 6.60
CA HIS A 87 6.49 7.32 5.20
C HIS A 87 5.88 5.91 5.09
N THR A 88 6.40 4.95 5.86
CA THR A 88 5.88 3.58 5.90
C THR A 88 4.41 3.54 6.36
N TRP A 89 4.05 4.22 7.44
CA TRP A 89 2.69 4.24 7.95
C TRP A 89 1.71 4.98 7.04
N VAL A 90 2.13 6.11 6.44
CA VAL A 90 1.30 6.85 5.48
C VAL A 90 0.97 5.98 4.27
N GLU A 91 1.95 5.23 3.73
CA GLU A 91 1.68 4.33 2.61
C GLU A 91 0.84 3.11 3.02
N TYR A 92 1.08 2.54 4.20
CA TYR A 92 0.32 1.41 4.71
C TYR A 92 -1.16 1.74 4.88
N ILE A 93 -1.49 2.91 5.45
CA ILE A 93 -2.87 3.38 5.60
C ILE A 93 -3.54 3.54 4.23
N ASN A 94 -2.85 4.13 3.26
CA ASN A 94 -3.37 4.26 1.89
C ASN A 94 -3.73 2.91 1.28
N ARG A 95 -2.85 1.91 1.45
CA ARG A 95 -3.10 0.54 0.95
C ARG A 95 -4.26 -0.14 1.69
N LEU A 96 -4.41 0.09 2.99
CA LEU A 96 -5.54 -0.43 3.75
C LEU A 96 -6.86 0.20 3.30
N CYS A 97 -6.88 1.50 3.05
CA CYS A 97 -8.05 2.22 2.50
C CYS A 97 -8.42 1.76 1.08
N ALA A 98 -7.46 1.23 0.31
CA ALA A 98 -7.73 0.72 -1.03
C ALA A 98 -8.55 -0.59 -1.02
N MET A 99 -8.44 -1.42 0.03
CA MET A 99 -9.18 -2.69 0.09
C MET A 99 -10.71 -2.49 0.14
N PRO A 100 -11.29 -1.64 1.02
CA PRO A 100 -12.73 -1.34 1.01
C PRO A 100 -13.21 -0.79 -0.33
N VAL A 101 -12.42 0.04 -1.00
CA VAL A 101 -12.77 0.57 -2.33
C VAL A 101 -12.96 -0.56 -3.33
N GLY A 102 -12.01 -1.51 -3.38
CA GLY A 102 -12.12 -2.68 -4.24
C GLY A 102 -13.36 -3.52 -3.95
N ILE A 103 -13.63 -3.78 -2.66
CA ILE A 103 -14.79 -4.57 -2.22
C ILE A 103 -16.11 -3.89 -2.60
N PHE A 104 -16.28 -2.59 -2.31
CA PHE A 104 -17.52 -1.89 -2.64
C PHE A 104 -17.70 -1.71 -4.13
N SER A 105 -16.62 -1.50 -4.90
CA SER A 105 -16.69 -1.38 -6.36
C SER A 105 -17.09 -2.70 -7.00
N LEU A 106 -16.51 -3.81 -6.54
CA LEU A 106 -16.87 -5.15 -7.00
C LEU A 106 -18.32 -5.50 -6.62
N ALA A 107 -18.73 -5.22 -5.39
CA ALA A 107 -20.11 -5.44 -4.94
C ALA A 107 -21.12 -4.60 -5.73
N LEU A 108 -20.79 -3.34 -6.05
CA LEU A 108 -21.62 -2.47 -6.87
C LEU A 108 -21.72 -3.00 -8.31
N MET A 109 -20.60 -3.45 -8.88
CA MET A 109 -20.56 -4.06 -10.22
C MET A 109 -21.46 -5.29 -10.28
N ILE A 110 -21.33 -6.22 -9.33
CA ILE A 110 -22.19 -7.41 -9.26
C ILE A 110 -23.65 -6.98 -9.10
N ALA A 111 -23.97 -6.11 -8.12
CA ALA A 111 -25.34 -5.65 -7.89
C ALA A 111 -25.97 -4.97 -9.12
N SER A 112 -25.18 -4.33 -9.98
CA SER A 112 -25.66 -3.71 -11.23
C SER A 112 -26.25 -4.73 -12.20
N PHE A 113 -25.61 -5.89 -12.39
CA PHE A 113 -26.12 -6.95 -13.27
C PHE A 113 -27.42 -7.57 -12.75
N TRP A 114 -27.57 -7.66 -11.42
CA TRP A 114 -28.73 -8.25 -10.77
C TRP A 114 -29.89 -7.27 -10.65
N TRP A 115 -29.63 -5.96 -10.74
CA TRP A 115 -30.67 -4.95 -10.77
C TRP A 115 -31.34 -4.85 -12.15
N LYS A 116 -30.60 -5.08 -13.24
CA LYS A 116 -31.15 -5.09 -14.61
C LYS A 116 -32.08 -6.29 -14.90
N GLY A 117 -31.99 -7.36 -14.10
CA GLY A 117 -32.82 -8.55 -14.22
C GLY A 117 -34.13 -8.55 -13.40
N ARG A 118 -34.41 -7.46 -12.67
CA ARG A 118 -35.69 -7.20 -11.99
C ARG A 118 -36.39 -6.02 -12.65
#